data_AF-A0A819JIU9-F1
#
_entry.id   AF-A0A819JIU9-F1
#
_cell.length_a   1.000
_cell.length_b   1.000
_cell.length_c   1.000
_cell.angle_alpha   90.00
_cell.angle_beta   90.00
_cell.angle_gamma   90.00
#
_symmetry.space_group_name_H-M   'P 1'
#
loop_
_entity.id
_entity.type
_entity.pdbx_description
1 polymer ?
#
loop_
_entity_poly.entity_id
_entity_poly.type
_entity_poly.pdbx_seq_one_letter_code
_entity_poly.pdbx_strand_id
1 'polypeptide(L)'
;MATNNRLSPIEYLVINHYCSLNEFASLISYVLQFHRLTVHKIKINNSNLIILSSLSIQLNNLKSIYLNLYDITFLDAYRLTKLILNSSPQLEKFYFIYYEHLDNEQQYPTFIGRQNQFFSSFWIQRKWIFEDEIRDTDIKYIIRPY
;
A
#
# COMPACT_ATOMS: atom_id res chain seq x y z
N MET A 1 11.62 -40.88 -17.76
CA MET A 1 10.44 -40.27 -17.10
C MET A 1 10.90 -38.98 -16.44
N ALA A 2 10.55 -37.83 -17.00
CA ALA A 2 10.87 -36.54 -16.39
C ALA A 2 9.90 -36.30 -15.23
N THR A 3 10.42 -36.21 -14.01
CA THR A 3 9.64 -35.77 -12.86
C THR A 3 9.27 -34.32 -13.11
N ASN A 4 7.97 -34.03 -13.25
CA ASN A 4 7.45 -32.67 -13.26
C ASN A 4 7.81 -32.03 -11.91
N ASN A 5 8.96 -31.37 -11.86
CA ASN A 5 9.38 -30.55 -10.74
C ASN A 5 8.33 -29.43 -10.61
N ARG A 6 7.39 -29.63 -9.68
CA ARG A 6 6.45 -28.59 -9.29
C ARG A 6 7.29 -27.47 -8.70
N LEU A 7 7.33 -26.34 -9.38
CA LEU A 7 7.91 -25.12 -8.83
C LEU A 7 7.18 -24.78 -7.54
N SER A 8 7.94 -24.44 -6.50
CA SER A 8 7.38 -23.97 -5.24
C SER A 8 6.56 -22.69 -5.50
N PRO A 9 5.42 -22.53 -4.83
CA PRO A 9 4.61 -21.33 -4.98
C PRO A 9 5.36 -20.10 -4.47
N ILE A 10 5.10 -18.96 -5.11
CA ILE A 10 5.68 -17.68 -4.69
C ILE A 10 4.90 -17.18 -3.48
N GLU A 11 5.52 -17.24 -2.31
CA GLU A 11 4.92 -16.76 -1.05
C GLU A 11 5.27 -15.29 -0.76
N TYR A 12 6.39 -14.81 -1.29
CA TYR A 12 6.94 -13.48 -1.04
C TYR A 12 7.21 -12.78 -2.36
N LEU A 13 6.60 -11.61 -2.56
CA LEU A 13 6.87 -10.79 -3.74
C LEU A 13 7.13 -9.34 -3.37
N VAL A 14 8.19 -8.80 -3.98
CA VAL A 14 8.53 -7.38 -3.91
C VAL A 14 8.51 -6.81 -5.34
N ILE A 15 7.68 -5.79 -5.55
CA ILE A 15 7.53 -5.09 -6.81
C ILE A 15 8.22 -3.74 -6.67
N ASN A 16 9.44 -3.65 -7.20
CA ASN A 16 10.29 -2.45 -7.13
C ASN A 16 10.07 -1.44 -8.27
N HIS A 17 8.98 -1.59 -9.03
CA HIS A 17 8.63 -0.74 -10.17
C HIS A 17 7.24 -0.13 -10.00
N TYR A 18 6.89 0.78 -10.91
CA TYR A 18 5.55 1.35 -10.99
C TYR A 18 4.52 0.26 -11.29
N CYS A 19 3.52 0.15 -10.42
CA CYS A 19 2.43 -0.79 -10.53
C CYS A 19 1.13 0.02 -10.53
N SER A 20 0.38 -0.04 -11.62
CA SER A 20 -0.97 0.48 -11.64
C SER A 20 -1.89 -0.37 -10.76
N LEU A 21 -2.98 0.22 -10.30
CA LEU A 21 -3.97 -0.49 -9.51
C LEU A 21 -4.55 -1.73 -10.22
N ASN A 22 -4.66 -1.70 -11.55
CA ASN A 22 -5.14 -2.84 -12.36
C ASN A 22 -4.10 -3.96 -12.47
N GLU A 23 -2.82 -3.61 -12.59
CA GLU A 23 -1.73 -4.60 -12.56
C GLU A 23 -1.65 -5.24 -11.18
N PHE A 24 -1.77 -4.44 -10.11
CA PHE A 24 -1.86 -4.94 -8.75
C PHE A 24 -3.03 -5.91 -8.59
N ALA A 25 -4.23 -5.51 -9.04
CA ALA A 25 -5.44 -6.33 -9.01
C ALA A 25 -5.27 -7.67 -9.77
N SER A 26 -4.66 -7.61 -10.95
CA SER A 26 -4.39 -8.79 -11.76
C SER A 26 -3.38 -9.70 -11.07
N LEU A 27 -2.33 -9.12 -10.51
CA LEU A 27 -1.28 -9.88 -9.84
C LEU A 27 -1.81 -10.64 -8.63
N ILE A 28 -2.61 -9.98 -7.79
CA ILE A 28 -3.21 -10.61 -6.61
C ILE A 28 -4.31 -11.62 -6.98
N SER A 29 -4.95 -11.49 -8.15
CA SER A 29 -5.93 -12.49 -8.61
C SER A 29 -5.29 -13.76 -9.15
N TYR A 30 -4.10 -13.67 -9.76
CA TYR A 30 -3.38 -14.83 -10.30
C TYR A 30 -2.60 -15.61 -9.24
N VAL A 31 -2.13 -14.96 -8.17
CA VAL A 31 -1.24 -15.59 -7.19
C VAL A 31 -1.85 -15.51 -5.79
N LEU A 32 -2.81 -16.40 -5.54
CA LEU A 32 -3.58 -16.48 -4.29
C LEU A 32 -2.77 -17.02 -3.08
N GLN A 33 -1.52 -17.42 -3.31
CA GLN A 33 -0.66 -18.06 -2.30
C GLN A 33 0.33 -17.09 -1.65
N PHE A 34 0.26 -15.79 -1.98
CA PHE A 34 1.09 -14.79 -1.33
C PHE A 34 0.83 -14.74 0.16
N HIS A 35 1.91 -14.82 0.94
CA HIS A 35 1.93 -14.52 2.36
C HIS A 35 2.33 -13.06 2.60
N ARG A 36 3.24 -12.53 1.77
CA ARG A 36 3.71 -11.15 1.85
C ARG A 36 3.84 -10.51 0.48
N LEU A 37 3.26 -9.33 0.34
CA LEU A 37 3.35 -8.51 -0.87
C LEU A 37 3.86 -7.11 -0.53
N THR A 38 4.87 -6.65 -1.25
CA THR A 38 5.42 -5.30 -1.11
C THR A 38 5.44 -4.64 -2.47
N VAL A 39 4.84 -3.45 -2.59
CA VAL A 39 4.75 -2.69 -3.84
C VAL A 39 5.31 -1.31 -3.62
N HIS A 40 6.40 -0.97 -4.31
CA HIS A 40 7.17 0.25 -4.06
C HIS A 40 6.56 1.49 -4.69
N LYS A 41 5.77 1.37 -5.75
CA LYS A 41 5.19 2.54 -6.42
C LYS A 41 3.83 2.16 -6.97
N ILE A 42 2.78 2.34 -6.19
CA ILE A 42 1.41 2.13 -6.69
C ILE A 42 0.80 3.43 -7.20
N LYS A 43 0.30 3.43 -8.44
CA LYS A 43 -0.44 4.56 -9.01
C LYS A 43 -1.93 4.28 -8.93
N ILE A 44 -2.64 5.14 -8.20
CA ILE A 44 -4.09 5.05 -8.04
C ILE A 44 -4.74 6.09 -8.94
N ASN A 45 -5.73 5.65 -9.71
CA ASN A 45 -6.64 6.52 -10.44
C ASN A 45 -8.04 6.24 -9.92
N ASN A 46 -8.84 7.28 -9.70
CA ASN A 46 -10.21 7.18 -9.16
C ASN A 46 -11.09 6.19 -9.94
N SER A 47 -10.93 6.11 -11.27
CA SER A 47 -11.65 5.15 -12.11
C SER A 47 -11.37 3.69 -11.77
N ASN A 48 -10.18 3.38 -11.24
CA ASN A 48 -9.71 2.01 -11.04
C ASN A 48 -10.14 1.41 -9.69
N LEU A 49 -10.51 2.24 -8.71
CA LEU A 49 -10.98 1.76 -7.39
C LEU A 49 -12.32 1.01 -7.50
N ILE A 50 -13.18 1.43 -8.43
CA ILE A 50 -14.47 0.77 -8.69
C ILE A 50 -14.23 -0.65 -9.23
N ILE A 51 -13.26 -0.81 -10.13
CA ILE A 51 -12.91 -2.10 -10.74
C ILE A 51 -12.44 -3.07 -9.65
N LEU A 52 -11.53 -2.65 -8.78
CA LEU A 52 -11.10 -3.49 -7.67
C LEU A 52 -12.27 -3.91 -6.78
N SER A 53 -13.23 -3.02 -6.52
CA SER A 53 -14.35 -3.36 -5.61
C SER A 53 -15.30 -4.40 -6.19
N SER A 54 -15.33 -4.53 -7.52
CA SER A 54 -16.09 -5.57 -8.23
C SER A 54 -15.36 -6.91 -8.28
N LEU A 55 -14.04 -6.93 -8.06
CA LEU A 55 -13.24 -8.13 -8.07
C LEU A 55 -13.44 -8.86 -6.74
N SER A 56 -14.16 -9.99 -6.76
CA SER A 56 -14.37 -10.87 -5.60
C SER A 56 -13.12 -11.68 -5.25
N ILE A 57 -11.97 -11.03 -5.17
CA ILE A 57 -10.70 -11.70 -4.90
C ILE A 57 -10.61 -11.95 -3.40
N GLN A 58 -10.45 -13.22 -3.01
CA GLN A 58 -10.13 -13.63 -1.65
C GLN A 58 -8.64 -13.97 -1.57
N LEU A 59 -7.89 -13.19 -0.80
CA LEU A 59 -6.45 -13.41 -0.58
C LEU A 59 -6.27 -14.08 0.78
N ASN A 60 -6.73 -15.33 0.88
CA ASN A 60 -6.85 -16.04 2.16
C ASN A 60 -5.52 -16.27 2.87
N ASN A 61 -4.41 -16.28 2.15
CA ASN A 61 -3.07 -16.53 2.72
C ASN A 61 -2.29 -15.24 2.99
N LEU A 62 -2.81 -14.09 2.56
CA LEU A 62 -2.07 -12.83 2.60
C LEU A 62 -2.07 -12.27 4.02
N LYS A 63 -0.91 -12.32 4.66
CA LYS A 63 -0.71 -11.88 6.04
C LYS A 63 -0.14 -10.49 6.14
N SER A 64 0.61 -10.05 5.13
CA SER A 64 1.29 -8.75 5.19
C SER A 64 1.31 -8.06 3.83
N ILE A 65 0.87 -6.80 3.82
CA ILE A 65 0.93 -5.91 2.65
C ILE A 65 1.63 -4.61 3.02
N TYR A 66 2.57 -4.22 2.15
CA TYR A 66 3.28 -2.95 2.22
C TYR A 66 3.09 -2.24 0.89
N LEU A 67 2.44 -1.08 0.90
CA LEU A 67 2.20 -0.28 -0.30
C LEU A 67 2.86 1.06 -0.13
N ASN A 68 3.84 1.35 -0.98
CA ASN A 68 4.41 2.67 -1.08
C ASN A 68 3.60 3.47 -2.12
N LEU A 69 2.94 4.49 -1.60
CA LEU A 69 1.96 5.29 -2.30
C LEU A 69 2.65 6.54 -2.85
N TYR A 70 2.42 6.81 -4.13
CA TYR A 70 2.84 8.06 -4.74
C TYR A 70 1.61 8.87 -5.08
N ASP A 71 1.54 10.12 -4.60
CA ASP A 71 0.50 11.09 -4.97
C ASP A 71 -0.94 10.59 -4.71
N ILE A 72 -1.22 10.18 -3.46
CA ILE A 72 -2.51 9.61 -3.07
C ILE A 72 -3.32 10.58 -2.21
N THR A 73 -4.65 10.62 -2.41
CA THR A 73 -5.57 11.32 -1.50
C THR A 73 -5.98 10.44 -0.32
N PHE A 74 -6.51 11.04 0.76
CA PHE A 74 -7.04 10.28 1.92
C PHE A 74 -8.12 9.28 1.55
N LEU A 75 -8.99 9.71 0.63
CA LEU A 75 -10.16 8.95 0.24
C LEU A 75 -9.72 7.69 -0.49
N ASP A 76 -8.66 7.78 -1.29
CA ASP A 76 -8.08 6.66 -2.02
C ASP A 76 -7.40 5.67 -1.08
N ALA A 77 -6.60 6.15 -0.12
CA ALA A 77 -5.98 5.33 0.91
C ALA A 77 -7.03 4.52 1.68
N TYR A 78 -8.08 5.20 2.17
CA TYR A 78 -9.15 4.55 2.92
C TYR A 78 -9.95 3.54 2.08
N ARG A 79 -10.31 3.89 0.84
CA ARG A 79 -11.01 2.98 -0.07
C ARG A 79 -10.18 1.73 -0.35
N LEU A 80 -8.88 1.90 -0.61
CA LEU A 80 -7.95 0.81 -0.86
C LEU A 80 -7.80 -0.10 0.35
N THR A 81 -7.71 0.46 1.56
CA THR A 81 -7.66 -0.33 2.80
C THR A 81 -8.94 -1.12 3.00
N LYS A 82 -10.11 -0.49 2.87
CA LYS A 82 -11.39 -1.19 3.02
C LYS A 82 -11.48 -2.36 2.05
N LEU A 83 -11.02 -2.16 0.83
CA LEU A 83 -11.00 -3.19 -0.20
C LEU A 83 -10.09 -4.36 0.18
N ILE A 84 -8.85 -4.07 0.56
CA ILE A 84 -7.85 -5.07 0.92
C ILE A 84 -8.30 -5.85 2.16
N LEU A 85 -8.81 -5.17 3.20
CA LEU A 85 -9.28 -5.83 4.42
C LEU A 85 -10.52 -6.71 4.16
N ASN A 86 -11.41 -6.29 3.26
CA ASN A 86 -12.56 -7.11 2.85
C ASN A 86 -12.10 -8.37 2.09
N SER A 87 -11.09 -8.24 1.24
CA SER A 87 -10.49 -9.35 0.47
C SER A 87 -9.57 -10.24 1.31
N SER A 88 -9.08 -9.75 2.45
CA SER A 88 -8.06 -10.40 3.28
C SER A 88 -8.39 -10.24 4.76
N PRO A 89 -9.44 -10.90 5.28
CA PRO A 89 -9.82 -10.77 6.69
C PRO A 89 -8.75 -11.33 7.65
N GLN A 90 -7.82 -12.15 7.15
CA GLN A 90 -6.70 -12.71 7.91
C GLN A 90 -5.44 -11.83 7.89
N LEU A 91 -5.51 -10.65 7.29
CA LEU A 91 -4.36 -9.77 7.15
C LEU A 91 -3.88 -9.28 8.52
N GLU A 92 -2.71 -9.75 8.93
CA GLU A 92 -2.09 -9.38 10.21
C GLU A 92 -1.47 -7.97 10.14
N LYS A 93 -0.98 -7.59 8.96
CA LYS A 93 -0.18 -6.39 8.75
C LYS A 93 -0.55 -5.65 7.48
N PHE A 94 -0.92 -4.39 7.63
CA PHE A 94 -1.21 -3.51 6.51
C PHE A 94 -0.51 -2.16 6.71
N TYR A 95 0.40 -1.82 5.80
CA TYR A 95 1.15 -0.58 5.89
C TYR A 95 1.06 0.21 4.59
N PHE A 96 0.72 1.47 4.72
CA PHE A 96 1.01 2.47 3.72
C PHE A 96 2.32 3.16 4.06
N ILE A 97 3.14 3.34 3.05
CA ILE A 97 4.41 4.03 3.14
C ILE A 97 4.33 5.21 2.18
N TYR A 98 4.69 6.39 2.64
CA TYR A 98 4.75 7.60 1.83
C TYR A 98 6.11 8.25 2.04
N TYR A 99 6.75 8.68 0.96
CA TYR A 99 8.02 9.39 1.00
C TYR A 99 7.81 10.82 0.54
N GLU A 100 8.28 11.76 1.36
CA GLU A 100 8.36 13.17 1.03
C GLU A 100 9.83 13.56 0.88
N HIS A 101 10.20 14.01 -0.32
CA HIS A 101 11.54 14.52 -0.60
C HIS A 101 11.60 16.00 -0.21
N LEU A 102 12.51 16.34 0.69
CA LEU A 102 12.84 17.71 1.06
C LEU A 102 13.76 18.29 -0.03
N ASP A 103 13.26 19.29 -0.75
CA ASP A 103 14.04 19.94 -1.80
C ASP A 103 15.15 20.80 -1.15
N ASN A 104 16.41 20.43 -1.39
CA ASN A 104 17.57 21.05 -0.73
C ASN A 104 17.73 22.55 -1.05
N GLU A 105 17.09 23.03 -2.12
CA GLU A 105 17.15 24.44 -2.53
C GLU A 105 16.21 25.35 -1.72
N GLN A 106 15.23 24.78 -1.00
CA GLN A 106 14.40 25.53 -0.05
C GLN A 106 15.01 25.40 1.35
N GLN A 107 15.81 26.40 1.75
CA GLN A 107 16.56 26.47 3.02
C GLN A 107 15.72 26.39 4.30
N TYR A 108 14.40 26.33 4.18
CA TYR A 108 13.50 25.95 5.25
C TYR A 108 12.51 24.96 4.67
N PRO A 109 12.14 23.89 5.38
CA PRO A 109 10.96 23.15 5.01
C PRO A 109 9.84 24.19 5.04
N THR A 110 9.40 24.66 3.87
CA THR A 110 8.12 25.33 3.78
C THR A 110 7.20 24.29 4.40
N PHE A 111 6.64 24.60 5.58
CA PHE A 111 5.77 23.70 6.31
C PHE A 111 4.48 23.63 5.49
N ILE A 112 4.54 23.00 4.33
CA ILE A 112 3.41 22.72 3.47
C ILE A 112 2.60 21.78 4.34
N GLY A 113 1.34 22.13 4.62
CA GLY A 113 0.44 21.45 5.55
C GLY A 113 0.10 19.99 5.20
N ARG A 114 1.02 19.22 4.64
CA ARG A 114 0.95 17.78 4.42
C ARG A 114 1.02 16.98 5.71
N GLN A 115 1.64 17.45 6.79
CA GLN A 115 1.44 16.82 8.10
C GLN A 115 -0.01 16.97 8.59
N ASN A 116 -0.64 18.15 8.40
CA ASN A 116 -2.07 18.34 8.71
C ASN A 116 -2.98 17.36 7.99
N GLN A 117 -2.49 16.78 6.89
CA GLN A 117 -3.23 15.80 6.14
C GLN A 117 -3.49 14.54 6.99
N PHE A 118 -2.48 14.09 7.74
CA PHE A 118 -2.58 12.92 8.62
C PHE A 118 -3.17 13.24 10.00
N PHE A 119 -3.20 14.52 10.41
CA PHE A 119 -3.88 14.98 11.62
C PHE A 119 -5.35 15.35 11.44
N SER A 120 -5.94 15.11 10.26
CA SER A 120 -7.38 15.34 10.07
C SER A 120 -8.22 14.45 10.99
N SER A 121 -9.37 14.95 11.43
CA SER A 121 -10.32 14.21 12.28
C SER A 121 -10.71 12.85 11.69
N PHE A 122 -10.65 12.72 10.35
CA PHE A 122 -10.86 11.48 9.61
C PHE A 122 -9.93 10.33 10.08
N TRP A 123 -8.65 10.61 10.32
CA TRP A 123 -7.66 9.62 10.72
C TRP A 123 -7.72 9.31 12.22
N ILE A 124 -7.86 10.36 13.03
CA ILE A 124 -7.96 10.27 14.49
C ILE A 124 -9.14 9.39 14.89
N GLN A 125 -10.31 9.59 14.27
CA GLN A 125 -11.51 8.78 14.55
C GLN A 125 -11.33 7.31 14.18
N ARG A 126 -10.48 7.00 13.21
CA ARG A 126 -10.19 5.62 12.77
C ARG A 126 -9.09 4.95 13.58
N LYS A 127 -8.46 5.66 14.53
CA LYS A 127 -7.37 5.18 15.39
C LYS A 127 -6.12 4.76 14.62
N TRP A 128 -5.87 5.29 13.44
CA TRP A 128 -4.68 4.89 12.69
C TRP A 128 -3.40 5.32 13.39
N ILE A 129 -2.37 4.49 13.29
CA ILE A 129 -1.04 4.75 13.81
C ILE A 129 -0.22 5.41 12.70
N PHE A 130 0.41 6.53 13.06
CA PHE A 130 1.29 7.31 12.21
C PHE A 130 2.68 7.31 12.84
N GLU A 131 3.64 6.84 12.06
CA GLU A 131 5.05 6.80 12.44
C GLU A 131 5.82 7.55 11.33
N ASP A 132 6.74 8.43 11.70
CA ASP A 132 7.61 9.11 10.75
C ASP A 132 9.08 8.78 11.02
N GLU A 133 9.86 8.69 9.95
CA GLU A 133 11.28 8.43 9.99
C GLU A 133 11.98 9.42 9.04
N ILE A 134 12.80 10.30 9.60
CA ILE A 134 13.57 11.28 8.83
C ILE A 134 14.92 10.65 8.48
N ARG A 135 15.28 10.65 7.19
CA ARG A 135 16.57 10.16 6.68
C ARG A 135 17.13 11.11 5.65
N ASP A 136 18.26 11.73 5.97
CA ASP A 136 18.96 12.69 5.10
C ASP A 136 18.02 13.80 4.59
N THR A 137 17.55 13.68 3.35
CA THR A 137 16.65 14.62 2.67
C THR A 137 15.22 14.10 2.54
N ASP A 138 14.91 12.93 3.07
CA ASP A 138 13.62 12.28 2.88
C ASP A 138 12.91 12.08 4.22
N ILE A 139 11.60 12.32 4.25
CA ILE A 139 10.73 11.93 5.36
C ILE A 139 9.90 10.74 4.89
N LYS A 140 10.04 9.63 5.60
CA LYS A 140 9.24 8.42 5.39
C LYS A 140 8.11 8.39 6.42
N TYR A 141 6.88 8.43 5.94
CA TYR A 141 5.68 8.25 6.75
C TYR A 141 5.19 6.81 6.61
N ILE A 142 5.00 6.13 7.74
CA ILE A 142 4.39 4.82 7.85
C ILE A 142 3.03 4.98 8.50
N ILE A 143 2.02 4.46 7.84
CA ILE A 143 0.61 4.65 8.19
C ILE A 143 -0.05 3.27 8.24
N ARG A 144 -0.73 2.96 9.34
CA ARG A 144 -1.38 1.65 9.51
C ARG A 144 -2.64 1.74 10.39
N PRO A 145 -3.63 0.85 10.21
CA PRO A 145 -4.72 0.70 11.18
C PRO A 145 -4.18 0.22 12.55
N TYR A 146 -4.92 0.53 13.62
CA TYR A 146 -4.65 0.02 14.98
C TYR A 146 -4.90 -1.48 15.07
#